data_AF-A0A836WGE4-F1
#
_entry.id   AF-A0A836WGE4-F1
#
_cell.length_a   1.000
_cell.length_b   1.000
_cell.length_c   1.000
_cell.angle_alpha   90.00
_cell.angle_beta   90.00
_cell.angle_gamma   90.00
#
_symmetry.space_group_name_H-M   'P 1'
#
loop_
_entity.id
_entity.type
_entity.pdbx_description
1 polymer ?
#
loop_
_entity_poly.entity_id
_entity_poly.type
_entity_poly.pdbx_seq_one_letter_code
_entity_poly.pdbx_strand_id
1 'polypeptide(L)'
;MSNCLFITHAKKEKKRKVDIVGYLVKYVISPPISYRRIVTYKDDEVTFRYHLREERHNRTKKLTVLGFIHLLVQHIPEENQKMIHYYGLYARPQAKKLKKVVEDIVRSTNQEGWEAEQEKLLTEILSFPTTYRERIKLTFNKDPCICPVCGEEMVTERIVGPGGCIIFDIYQTDYFQDITDMEDRDVQSFQEEKEQRESPRYHQLLLPTM
;
A
#
# COMPACT_ATOMS: atom_id res chain seq x y z
N MET A 1 -49.81 0.27 -10.56
CA MET A 1 -48.35 0.42 -10.73
C MET A 1 -47.70 -0.89 -10.33
N SER A 2 -47.14 -1.61 -11.30
CA SER A 2 -46.72 -3.00 -11.15
C SER A 2 -45.49 -3.11 -10.25
N ASN A 3 -45.67 -3.73 -9.09
CA ASN A 3 -44.62 -4.02 -8.13
C ASN A 3 -43.74 -5.15 -8.70
N CYS A 4 -42.72 -4.80 -9.49
CA CYS A 4 -41.74 -5.77 -10.01
C CYS A 4 -40.76 -6.15 -8.89
N LEU A 5 -41.20 -7.10 -8.06
CA LEU A 5 -40.47 -7.63 -6.93
C LEU A 5 -39.37 -8.60 -7.40
N PHE A 6 -38.18 -8.08 -7.77
CA PHE A 6 -37.01 -8.93 -7.99
C PHE A 6 -36.42 -9.40 -6.65
N ILE A 7 -37.05 -10.40 -6.02
CA ILE A 7 -36.44 -11.13 -4.91
C ILE A 7 -35.89 -12.46 -5.46
N THR A 8 -34.63 -12.44 -5.87
CA THR A 8 -33.82 -13.67 -5.77
C THR A 8 -33.35 -13.76 -4.32
N HIS A 9 -33.58 -14.92 -3.73
CA HIS A 9 -33.23 -15.30 -2.36
C HIS A 9 -31.93 -14.63 -1.87
N ALA A 10 -32.02 -13.79 -0.83
CA ALA A 10 -30.83 -13.33 -0.10
C ALA A 10 -30.57 -14.29 1.05
N LYS A 11 -29.36 -14.86 1.11
CA LYS A 11 -28.91 -15.63 2.27
C LYS A 11 -28.70 -14.65 3.42
N LYS A 12 -29.22 -14.95 4.62
CA LYS A 12 -28.95 -14.13 5.82
C LYS A 12 -27.43 -14.09 6.06
N GLU A 13 -26.83 -12.91 5.98
CA GLU A 13 -25.42 -12.73 6.31
C GLU A 13 -25.23 -12.93 7.83
N LYS A 14 -24.45 -13.94 8.23
CA LYS A 14 -23.99 -14.09 9.62
C LYS A 14 -22.76 -13.19 9.80
N LYS A 15 -22.95 -11.91 10.13
CA LYS A 15 -21.84 -11.01 10.51
C LYS A 15 -21.51 -11.16 12.00
N ARG A 16 -20.22 -11.12 12.35
CA ARG A 16 -19.81 -11.08 13.76
C ARG A 16 -20.09 -9.69 14.32
N LYS A 17 -20.42 -9.60 15.61
CA LYS A 17 -20.71 -8.32 16.28
C LYS A 17 -19.56 -7.30 16.12
N VAL A 18 -18.32 -7.77 16.13
CA VAL A 18 -17.12 -6.93 15.92
C VAL A 18 -17.12 -6.28 14.53
N ASP A 19 -17.53 -7.02 13.50
CA ASP A 19 -17.57 -6.51 12.12
C ASP A 19 -18.65 -5.41 11.98
N ILE A 20 -19.76 -5.53 12.70
CA ILE A 20 -20.83 -4.51 12.74
C ILE A 20 -20.35 -3.25 13.45
N VAL A 21 -19.68 -3.39 14.59
CA VAL A 21 -19.11 -2.25 15.33
C VAL A 21 -18.06 -1.54 14.48
N GLY A 22 -17.14 -2.26 13.85
CA GLY A 22 -16.14 -1.68 12.96
C GLY A 22 -16.77 -0.95 11.78
N TYR A 23 -17.86 -1.50 11.21
CA TYR A 23 -18.63 -0.81 10.19
C TYR A 23 -19.22 0.50 10.71
N LEU A 24 -19.94 0.49 11.84
CA LEU A 24 -20.53 1.70 12.43
C LEU A 24 -19.49 2.79 12.72
N VAL A 25 -18.37 2.41 13.33
CA VAL A 25 -17.27 3.34 13.63
C VAL A 25 -16.77 4.03 12.36
N LYS A 26 -16.68 3.30 11.24
CA LYS A 26 -16.28 3.89 9.95
C LYS A 26 -17.23 5.00 9.48
N TYR A 27 -18.54 4.84 9.66
CA TYR A 27 -19.52 5.88 9.28
C TYR A 27 -19.53 7.07 10.24
N VAL A 28 -19.24 6.84 11.52
CA VAL A 28 -19.08 7.93 12.51
C VAL A 28 -17.83 8.76 12.21
N ILE A 29 -16.72 8.11 11.88
CA ILE A 29 -15.43 8.77 11.61
C ILE A 29 -15.39 9.39 10.21
N SER A 30 -16.06 8.78 9.22
CA SER A 30 -16.06 9.24 7.82
C SER A 30 -17.47 9.65 7.37
N PRO A 31 -18.02 10.74 7.93
CA PRO A 31 -19.31 11.24 7.51
C PRO A 31 -19.29 11.66 6.02
N PRO A 32 -20.45 11.65 5.33
CA PRO A 32 -20.56 12.08 3.93
C PRO A 32 -20.03 13.49 3.64
N ILE A 33 -19.94 14.33 4.68
CA ILE A 33 -19.37 15.67 4.64
C ILE A 33 -18.27 15.79 5.69
N SER A 34 -17.12 16.35 5.31
CA SER A 34 -16.04 16.62 6.26
C SER A 34 -16.46 17.63 7.33
N TYR A 35 -16.07 17.39 8.59
CA TYR A 35 -16.31 18.31 9.71
C TYR A 35 -15.83 19.74 9.41
N ARG A 36 -14.72 19.90 8.69
CA ARG A 36 -14.17 21.22 8.29
C ARG A 36 -15.13 22.05 7.44
N ARG A 37 -16.13 21.42 6.82
CA ARG A 37 -17.14 22.10 6.01
C ARG A 37 -18.30 22.60 6.86
N ILE A 38 -18.49 22.13 8.09
CA ILE A 38 -19.48 22.66 9.02
C ILE A 38 -18.90 23.93 9.64
N VAL A 39 -19.54 25.06 9.39
CA VAL A 39 -19.06 26.39 9.81
C VAL A 39 -19.58 26.73 11.21
N THR A 40 -20.88 26.55 11.43
CA THR A 40 -21.53 26.82 12.71
C THR A 40 -22.72 25.89 12.93
N TYR A 41 -23.00 25.65 14.21
CA TYR A 41 -24.18 24.96 14.71
C TYR A 41 -24.74 25.80 15.86
N LYS A 42 -25.89 26.44 15.65
CA LYS A 42 -26.57 27.30 16.64
C LYS A 42 -28.07 27.29 16.38
N ASP A 43 -28.87 27.38 17.44
CA ASP A 43 -30.32 27.60 17.37
C ASP A 43 -31.06 26.59 16.46
N ASP A 44 -30.70 25.30 16.55
CA ASP A 44 -31.23 24.23 15.68
C ASP A 44 -31.01 24.46 14.18
N GLU A 45 -29.98 25.22 13.82
CA GLU A 45 -29.54 25.44 12.45
C GLU A 45 -28.06 25.11 12.26
N VAL A 46 -27.78 24.44 11.14
CA VAL A 46 -26.45 24.07 10.67
C VAL A 46 -26.09 24.95 9.49
N THR A 47 -24.94 25.61 9.57
CA THR A 47 -24.35 26.33 8.43
C THR A 47 -23.15 25.54 7.92
N PHE A 48 -23.14 25.17 6.64
CA PHE A 48 -22.05 24.39 6.04
C PHE A 48 -21.67 24.88 4.65
N ARG A 49 -20.42 24.61 4.26
CA ARG A 49 -19.85 24.94 2.95
C ARG A 49 -19.95 23.76 2.01
N TYR A 50 -20.26 24.04 0.75
CA TYR A 50 -20.27 23.07 -0.32
C TYR A 50 -19.70 23.67 -1.61
N HIS A 51 -19.23 22.79 -2.50
CA HIS A 51 -18.75 23.16 -3.82
C HIS A 51 -19.81 22.86 -4.87
N LEU A 52 -20.04 23.82 -5.77
CA LEU A 52 -20.77 23.58 -7.00
C LEU A 52 -19.76 23.14 -8.07
N ARG A 53 -20.14 22.17 -8.90
CA ARG A 53 -19.23 21.65 -9.95
C ARG A 53 -18.94 22.70 -11.03
N GLU A 54 -19.86 23.64 -11.23
CA GLU A 54 -19.81 24.69 -12.26
C GLU A 54 -19.06 25.95 -11.79
N GLU A 55 -18.96 26.18 -10.48
CA GLU A 55 -18.37 27.39 -9.90
C GLU A 55 -17.13 27.03 -9.07
N ARG A 56 -15.99 27.69 -9.33
CA ARG A 56 -14.73 27.45 -8.58
C ARG A 56 -14.76 27.93 -7.12
N HIS A 57 -15.87 28.47 -6.63
CA HIS A 57 -15.97 29.05 -5.29
C HIS A 57 -16.83 28.23 -4.32
N ASN A 58 -16.45 28.28 -3.04
CA ASN A 58 -17.21 27.70 -1.95
C ASN A 58 -18.49 28.50 -1.69
N ARG A 59 -19.66 27.84 -1.72
CA ARG A 59 -20.91 28.43 -1.25
C ARG A 59 -21.23 27.95 0.17
N THR A 60 -21.96 28.77 0.91
CA THR A 60 -22.41 28.46 2.27
C THR A 60 -23.93 28.30 2.26
N LYS A 61 -24.43 27.25 2.90
CA LYS A 61 -25.87 26.98 3.05
C LYS A 61 -26.21 26.86 4.54
N LYS A 62 -27.31 27.48 4.95
CA LYS A 62 -27.91 27.34 6.28
C LYS A 62 -29.18 26.51 6.17
N LEU A 63 -29.32 25.52 7.04
CA LEU A 63 -30.49 24.64 7.11
C LEU A 63 -30.80 24.33 8.56
N THR A 64 -32.04 23.93 8.84
CA THR A 64 -32.38 23.31 10.12
C THR A 64 -31.62 22.00 10.31
N VAL A 65 -31.43 21.57 11.56
CA VAL A 65 -30.76 20.29 11.87
C VAL A 65 -31.43 19.12 11.15
N LEU A 66 -32.76 19.06 11.16
CA LEU A 66 -33.51 18.01 10.48
C LEU A 66 -33.30 18.06 8.96
N GLY A 67 -33.30 19.25 8.36
CA GLY A 67 -33.01 19.41 6.93
C GLY A 67 -31.58 18.99 6.57
N PHE A 68 -30.62 19.26 7.44
CA PHE A 68 -29.24 18.81 7.28
C PHE A 68 -29.11 17.28 7.38
N ILE A 69 -29.76 16.65 8.37
CA ILE A 69 -29.78 15.19 8.52
C ILE A 69 -30.42 14.52 7.30
N HIS A 70 -31.52 15.07 6.78
CA HIS A 70 -32.18 14.56 5.58
C HIS A 70 -31.22 14.47 4.38
N LEU A 71 -30.40 15.50 4.14
CA LEU A 71 -29.38 15.49 3.09
C LEU A 71 -28.31 14.42 3.29
N LEU A 72 -27.98 14.10 4.55
CA LEU A 72 -27.01 13.05 4.86
C LEU A 72 -27.59 11.66 4.61
N VAL A 73 -28.87 11.42 4.91
CA VAL A 73 -29.46 10.07 4.84
C VAL A 73 -30.12 9.74 3.51
N GLN A 74 -30.29 10.69 2.59
CA GLN A 74 -30.98 10.49 1.30
C GLN A 74 -30.41 9.35 0.42
N HIS A 75 -29.14 8.99 0.62
CA HIS A 75 -28.46 7.93 -0.13
C HIS A 75 -28.64 6.54 0.51
N ILE A 76 -29.26 6.47 1.69
CA ILE A 76 -29.54 5.23 2.39
C ILE A 76 -30.82 4.64 1.79
N PRO A 77 -30.78 3.42 1.24
CA PRO A 77 -31.95 2.77 0.67
C PRO A 77 -32.99 2.45 1.75
N GLU A 78 -34.26 2.33 1.34
CA GLU A 78 -35.34 1.93 2.24
C GLU A 78 -35.13 0.53 2.80
N GLU A 79 -35.84 0.21 3.89
CA GLU A 79 -35.77 -1.12 4.49
C GLU A 79 -36.17 -2.19 3.46
N ASN A 80 -35.33 -3.22 3.31
CA ASN A 80 -35.47 -4.30 2.33
C ASN A 80 -35.29 -3.89 0.85
N GLN A 81 -34.97 -2.63 0.56
CA GLN A 81 -34.59 -2.22 -0.79
C GLN A 81 -33.17 -2.72 -1.09
N LYS A 82 -33.07 -3.74 -1.95
CA LYS A 82 -31.78 -4.28 -2.38
C LYS A 82 -31.15 -3.41 -3.45
N MET A 83 -29.95 -2.90 -3.20
CA MET A 83 -29.15 -2.24 -4.23
C MET A 83 -28.45 -3.29 -5.11
N ILE A 84 -28.57 -3.15 -6.43
CA ILE A 84 -27.85 -3.99 -7.40
C ILE A 84 -26.52 -3.33 -7.70
N HIS A 85 -25.43 -3.81 -7.07
CA HIS A 85 -24.09 -3.26 -7.29
C HIS A 85 -23.50 -3.64 -8.65
N TYR A 86 -23.86 -4.82 -9.18
CA TYR A 86 -23.32 -5.35 -10.42
C TYR A 86 -24.46 -5.91 -11.28
N TYR A 87 -24.61 -5.37 -12.49
CA TYR A 87 -25.64 -5.80 -13.45
C TYR A 87 -25.01 -6.06 -14.83
N GLY A 88 -25.73 -6.79 -15.68
CA GLY A 88 -25.31 -7.06 -17.06
C GLY A 88 -23.92 -7.69 -17.15
N LEU A 89 -23.05 -7.09 -17.95
CA LEU A 89 -21.66 -7.53 -18.17
C LEU A 89 -20.78 -7.42 -16.91
N TYR A 90 -21.13 -6.52 -15.98
CA TYR A 90 -20.41 -6.34 -14.72
C TYR A 90 -20.78 -7.37 -13.65
N ALA A 91 -21.85 -8.15 -13.85
CA ALA A 91 -22.19 -9.24 -12.95
C ALA A 91 -21.01 -10.21 -12.85
N ARG A 92 -20.57 -10.56 -11.62
CA ARG A 92 -19.34 -11.35 -11.40
C ARG A 92 -19.19 -12.60 -12.30
N PRO A 93 -20.23 -13.44 -12.51
CA PRO A 93 -20.11 -14.58 -13.41
C PRO A 93 -19.93 -14.18 -14.88
N GLN A 94 -20.59 -13.09 -15.31
CA GLN A 94 -20.50 -12.56 -16.67
C GLN A 94 -19.16 -11.88 -16.92
N ALA A 95 -18.67 -11.09 -15.96
CA ALA A 95 -17.36 -10.46 -16.02
C ALA A 95 -16.24 -11.51 -16.16
N LYS A 96 -16.33 -12.64 -15.44
CA LYS A 96 -15.36 -13.74 -15.57
C LYS A 96 -15.40 -14.39 -16.96
N LYS A 97 -16.59 -14.59 -17.54
CA LYS A 97 -16.75 -15.13 -18.90
C LYS A 97 -16.22 -14.15 -19.94
N LEU A 98 -16.58 -12.87 -19.82
CA LEU A 98 -16.11 -11.82 -20.70
C LEU A 98 -14.59 -11.70 -20.66
N LYS A 99 -13.99 -11.76 -19.47
CA LYS A 99 -12.53 -11.76 -19.33
C LYS A 99 -11.88 -12.88 -20.14
N LYS A 100 -12.40 -14.10 -20.05
CA LYS A 100 -11.89 -15.24 -20.84
C LYS A 100 -12.01 -14.99 -22.34
N VAL A 101 -13.16 -14.50 -22.80
CA VAL A 101 -13.36 -14.19 -24.23
C VAL A 101 -12.37 -13.12 -24.69
N VAL A 102 -12.11 -12.09 -23.89
CA VAL A 102 -11.11 -11.06 -24.19
C VAL A 102 -9.70 -11.65 -24.21
N GLU A 103 -9.34 -12.47 -23.22
CA GLU A 103 -8.04 -13.18 -23.19
C GLU A 103 -7.85 -14.08 -24.42
N ASP A 104 -8.89 -14.81 -24.83
CA ASP A 104 -8.87 -15.68 -26.01
C ASP A 104 -8.76 -14.86 -27.32
N ILE A 105 -9.46 -13.73 -27.42
CA ILE A 105 -9.37 -12.83 -28.58
C ILE A 105 -7.96 -12.26 -28.66
N VAL A 106 -7.43 -11.69 -27.58
CA VAL A 106 -6.07 -11.12 -27.53
C VAL A 106 -5.03 -12.15 -27.96
N ARG A 107 -5.13 -13.37 -27.42
CA ARG A 107 -4.27 -14.50 -27.80
C ARG A 107 -4.43 -14.87 -29.27
N SER A 108 -5.66 -14.95 -29.78
CA SER A 108 -5.95 -15.31 -31.18
C SER A 108 -5.47 -14.25 -32.18
N THR A 109 -5.42 -12.98 -31.77
CA THR A 109 -4.88 -11.88 -32.56
C THR A 109 -3.35 -11.79 -32.52
N ASN A 110 -2.70 -12.77 -31.89
CA ASN A 110 -1.25 -12.98 -31.85
C ASN A 110 -0.44 -11.69 -31.68
N GLN A 111 -0.80 -10.90 -30.67
CA GLN A 111 0.01 -9.76 -30.25
C GLN A 111 1.18 -10.23 -29.39
N GLU A 112 2.03 -11.12 -29.94
CA GLU A 112 3.26 -11.59 -29.27
C GLU A 112 4.14 -10.41 -28.80
N GLY A 113 4.04 -9.26 -29.48
CA GLY A 113 4.69 -8.01 -29.06
C GLY A 113 3.98 -7.25 -27.94
N TRP A 114 2.65 -7.33 -27.81
CA TRP A 114 1.90 -6.59 -26.77
C TRP A 114 2.05 -7.22 -25.40
N GLU A 115 1.99 -8.56 -25.31
CA GLU A 115 2.18 -9.28 -24.04
C GLU A 115 3.62 -9.10 -23.52
N ALA A 116 4.63 -9.23 -24.39
CA ALA A 116 6.02 -9.00 -24.04
C ALA A 116 6.29 -7.54 -23.63
N GLU A 117 5.70 -6.56 -24.33
CA GLU A 117 5.81 -5.15 -23.96
C GLU A 117 5.08 -4.84 -22.63
N GLN A 118 3.90 -5.42 -22.40
CA GLN A 118 3.19 -5.30 -21.13
C GLN A 118 3.98 -5.91 -19.97
N GLU A 119 4.57 -7.08 -20.16
CA GLU A 119 5.37 -7.77 -19.14
C GLU A 119 6.67 -7.00 -18.84
N LYS A 120 7.30 -6.43 -19.87
CA LYS A 120 8.45 -5.54 -19.72
C LYS A 120 8.08 -4.26 -18.96
N LEU A 121 6.98 -3.59 -19.34
CA LEU A 121 6.47 -2.41 -18.64
C LEU A 121 6.08 -2.73 -17.20
N LEU A 122 5.44 -3.86 -16.95
CA LEU A 122 5.11 -4.32 -15.59
C LEU A 122 6.37 -4.58 -14.79
N THR A 123 7.41 -5.18 -15.39
CA THR A 123 8.70 -5.39 -14.73
C THR A 123 9.38 -4.07 -14.42
N GLU A 124 9.31 -3.08 -15.30
CA GLU A 124 9.86 -1.73 -15.10
C GLU A 124 9.08 -0.92 -14.06
N ILE A 125 7.76 -1.08 -13.99
CA ILE A 125 6.92 -0.51 -12.95
C ILE A 125 7.15 -1.24 -11.62
N LEU A 126 7.32 -2.56 -11.62
CA LEU A 126 7.53 -3.32 -10.38
C LEU A 126 8.98 -3.28 -9.90
N SER A 127 9.94 -2.87 -10.74
CA SER A 127 11.33 -2.64 -10.37
C SER A 127 11.56 -1.32 -9.65
N PHE A 128 10.49 -0.55 -9.36
CA PHE A 128 10.57 0.58 -8.44
C PHE A 128 11.31 0.18 -7.16
N PRO A 129 12.08 1.11 -6.57
CA PRO A 129 12.96 0.81 -5.46
C PRO A 129 12.24 0.04 -4.34
N THR A 130 12.68 -1.19 -4.13
CA THR A 130 11.98 -2.17 -3.30
C THR A 130 12.22 -1.89 -1.82
N THR A 131 13.38 -1.34 -1.49
CA THR A 131 13.76 -1.03 -0.11
C THR A 131 13.43 0.41 0.28
N TYR A 132 13.26 0.65 1.59
CA TYR A 132 13.05 2.01 2.12
C TYR A 132 14.20 2.95 1.73
N ARG A 133 15.45 2.49 1.85
CA ARG A 133 16.66 3.26 1.52
C ARG A 133 16.66 3.75 0.08
N GLU A 134 16.39 2.87 -0.87
CA GLU A 134 16.35 3.22 -2.29
C GLU A 134 15.19 4.19 -2.62
N ARG A 135 14.02 4.01 -2.00
CA ARG A 135 12.87 4.93 -2.19
C ARG A 135 13.18 6.36 -1.74
N ILE A 136 13.82 6.50 -0.58
CA ILE A 136 14.18 7.82 -0.04
C ILE A 136 15.31 8.44 -0.87
N LYS A 137 16.31 7.66 -1.31
CA LYS A 137 17.34 8.11 -2.24
C LYS A 137 16.73 8.67 -3.52
N LEU A 138 15.80 7.95 -4.15
CA LEU A 138 15.15 8.39 -5.38
C LEU A 138 14.31 9.67 -5.18
N THR A 139 13.55 9.74 -4.08
CA THR A 139 12.60 10.84 -3.85
C THR A 139 13.28 12.12 -3.39
N PHE A 140 14.29 12.02 -2.52
CA PHE A 140 14.90 13.16 -1.83
C PHE A 140 16.37 13.37 -2.17
N ASN A 141 16.96 12.52 -3.03
CA ASN A 141 18.38 12.51 -3.38
C ASN A 141 19.31 12.48 -2.16
N LYS A 142 18.89 11.79 -1.09
CA LYS A 142 19.61 11.64 0.18
C LYS A 142 19.52 10.20 0.66
N ASP A 143 20.61 9.65 1.16
CA ASP A 143 20.63 8.32 1.77
C ASP A 143 20.14 8.40 3.22
N PRO A 144 18.99 7.79 3.58
CA PRO A 144 18.51 7.80 4.96
C PRO A 144 19.36 6.97 5.92
N CYS A 145 20.23 6.09 5.41
CA CYS A 145 21.07 5.22 6.21
C CYS A 145 22.48 5.81 6.44
N ILE A 146 22.77 7.01 5.95
CA ILE A 146 24.06 7.68 6.18
C ILE A 146 23.89 8.80 7.20
N CYS A 147 24.76 8.85 8.19
CA CYS A 147 24.76 9.90 9.20
C CYS A 147 25.12 11.25 8.56
N PRO A 148 24.30 12.31 8.74
CA PRO A 148 24.58 13.63 8.16
C PRO A 148 25.77 14.36 8.80
N VAL A 149 26.30 13.85 9.92
CA VAL A 149 27.41 14.47 10.67
C VAL A 149 28.74 13.80 10.36
N CYS A 150 28.83 12.47 10.52
CA CYS A 150 30.08 11.72 10.31
C CYS A 150 30.19 11.03 8.94
N GLY A 151 29.08 10.87 8.20
CA GLY A 151 29.08 10.19 6.90
C GLY A 151 29.15 8.66 6.95
N GLU A 152 29.16 8.07 8.14
CA GLU A 152 29.15 6.61 8.32
C GLU A 152 27.74 6.02 8.19
N GLU A 153 27.66 4.72 7.91
CA GLU A 153 26.41 3.97 7.80
C GLU A 153 25.78 3.72 9.18
N MET A 154 24.51 4.10 9.33
CA MET A 154 23.76 3.96 10.57
C MET A 154 23.15 2.56 10.66
N VAL A 155 23.26 1.96 11.84
CA VAL A 155 22.64 0.66 12.16
C VAL A 155 21.32 0.90 12.90
N THR A 156 20.31 0.07 12.64
CA THR A 156 19.03 0.14 13.37
C THR A 156 19.22 -0.47 14.75
N GLU A 157 19.09 0.33 15.81
CA GLU A 157 19.24 -0.16 17.18
C GLU A 157 17.95 -0.82 17.71
N ARG A 158 16.80 -0.13 17.57
CA ARG A 158 15.52 -0.61 18.10
C ARG A 158 14.34 -0.12 17.26
N ILE A 159 13.35 -0.99 17.03
CA ILE A 159 12.06 -0.64 16.42
C ILE A 159 10.97 -0.80 17.48
N VAL A 160 10.26 0.28 17.79
CA VAL A 160 9.16 0.29 18.78
C VAL A 160 7.83 0.49 18.06
N GLY A 161 6.89 -0.43 18.30
CA GLY A 161 5.54 -0.39 17.76
C GLY A 161 4.54 0.40 18.61
N PRO A 162 3.29 0.48 18.16
CA PRO A 162 2.21 1.17 18.87
C PRO A 162 2.00 0.58 20.27
N GLY A 163 1.93 1.43 21.30
CA GLY A 163 1.76 0.99 22.69
C GLY A 163 3.05 0.56 23.40
N GLY A 164 4.23 0.79 22.79
CA GLY A 164 5.53 0.56 23.43
C GLY A 164 6.08 -0.87 23.27
N CYS A 165 5.46 -1.70 22.42
CA CYS A 165 5.98 -3.03 22.13
C CYS A 165 7.29 -2.92 21.33
N ILE A 166 8.33 -3.64 21.75
CA ILE A 166 9.60 -3.72 21.02
C ILE A 166 9.44 -4.76 19.91
N ILE A 167 9.60 -4.34 18.66
CA ILE A 167 9.50 -5.18 17.46
C ILE A 167 10.89 -5.73 17.09
N PHE A 168 11.93 -4.93 17.28
CA PHE A 168 13.32 -5.28 17.01
C PHE A 168 14.21 -4.60 18.03
N ASP A 169 15.23 -5.29 18.53
CA ASP A 169 16.26 -4.74 19.41
C ASP A 169 17.57 -5.46 19.11
N ILE A 170 18.57 -4.71 18.66
CA ILE A 170 19.86 -5.25 18.21
C ILE A 170 20.58 -6.04 19.31
N TYR A 171 20.35 -5.70 20.59
CA TYR A 171 20.98 -6.38 21.73
C TYR A 171 20.24 -7.64 22.18
N GLN A 172 19.04 -7.88 21.65
CA GLN A 172 18.26 -9.10 21.91
C GLN A 172 18.38 -10.12 20.77
N THR A 173 19.01 -9.73 19.67
CA THR A 173 19.30 -10.57 18.52
C THR A 173 20.75 -11.02 18.53
N ASP A 174 21.05 -12.20 17.98
CA ASP A 174 22.43 -12.74 17.87
C ASP A 174 23.30 -11.98 16.85
N TYR A 175 22.86 -10.79 16.40
CA TYR A 175 23.49 -9.95 15.38
C TYR A 175 24.99 -9.70 15.62
N PHE A 176 25.40 -9.54 16.88
CA PHE A 176 26.81 -9.34 17.22
C PHE A 176 27.65 -10.62 17.15
N GLN A 177 27.05 -11.80 17.40
CA GLN A 177 27.72 -13.09 17.23
C GLN A 177 27.95 -13.38 15.75
N ASP A 178 26.95 -13.09 14.91
CA ASP A 178 27.06 -13.25 13.45
C ASP A 178 28.15 -12.34 12.85
N ILE A 179 28.31 -11.10 13.35
CA ILE A 179 29.38 -10.20 12.90
C ILE A 179 30.76 -10.74 13.27
N THR A 180 30.95 -11.18 14.53
CA THR A 180 32.23 -11.78 14.95
C THR A 180 32.59 -13.02 14.13
N ASP A 181 31.60 -13.87 13.82
CA ASP A 181 31.81 -15.06 12.99
C ASP A 181 32.12 -14.72 11.52
N MET A 182 31.67 -13.56 11.01
CA MET A 182 32.03 -13.07 9.68
C MET A 182 33.44 -12.48 9.66
N GLU A 183 33.78 -11.64 10.64
CA GLU A 183 35.13 -11.06 10.78
C GLU A 183 36.20 -12.15 10.97
N ASP A 184 35.92 -13.17 11.79
CA ASP A 184 36.84 -14.31 11.99
C ASP A 184 37.05 -15.13 10.70
N ARG A 185 35.99 -15.30 9.88
CA ARG A 185 36.10 -15.96 8.57
C ARG A 185 36.92 -15.14 7.57
N ASP A 186 36.72 -13.83 7.54
CA ASP A 186 37.47 -12.95 6.67
C ASP A 186 38.96 -12.93 7.08
N VAL A 187 39.27 -12.85 8.38
CA VAL A 187 40.65 -12.94 8.89
C VAL A 187 41.31 -14.26 8.54
N GLN A 188 40.61 -15.39 8.63
CA GLN A 188 41.12 -16.70 8.20
C GLN A 188 41.45 -16.73 6.71
N SER A 189 40.57 -16.18 5.86
CA SER A 189 40.80 -16.12 4.41
C SER A 189 42.03 -15.28 4.03
N PHE A 190 42.28 -14.18 4.74
CA PHE A 190 43.48 -13.35 4.55
C PHE A 190 44.77 -14.05 5.03
N GLN A 191 44.70 -14.85 6.09
CA GLN A 191 45.84 -15.63 6.58
C GLN A 191 46.21 -16.75 5.60
N GLU A 192 45.23 -17.47 5.05
CA GLU A 192 45.44 -18.50 4.03
C GLU A 192 46.04 -17.92 2.73
N GLU A 193 45.58 -16.76 2.28
CA GLU A 193 46.18 -16.08 1.12
C GLU A 193 47.64 -15.66 1.35
N LYS A 194 47.99 -15.26 2.58
CA LYS A 194 49.35 -14.85 2.93
C LYS A 194 50.30 -16.04 2.97
N GLU A 195 49.88 -17.16 3.56
CA GLU A 195 50.65 -18.41 3.57
C GLU A 195 50.88 -18.97 2.15
N GLN A 196 49.90 -18.82 1.24
CA GLN A 196 50.07 -19.20 -0.16
C GLN A 196 51.09 -18.33 -0.91
N ARG A 197 51.16 -17.02 -0.62
CA ARG A 197 52.15 -16.10 -1.23
C ARG A 197 53.56 -16.31 -0.70
N GLU A 198 53.70 -16.71 0.57
CA GLU A 198 55.01 -16.97 1.21
C GLU A 198 55.54 -18.40 0.94
N SER A 199 54.76 -19.25 0.25
CA SER A 199 55.20 -20.58 -0.17
C SER A 199 56.41 -20.51 -1.13
N PRO A 200 57.54 -21.22 -0.87
CA PRO A 200 58.79 -21.10 -1.62
C PRO A 200 58.69 -21.42 -3.12
N ARG A 201 57.59 -22.03 -3.56
CA ARG A 201 57.33 -22.38 -4.97
C ARG A 201 57.14 -21.17 -5.88
N TYR A 202 56.70 -20.02 -5.37
CA TYR A 202 56.37 -18.86 -6.21
C TYR A 202 57.54 -17.89 -6.47
N HIS A 203 58.65 -18.00 -5.72
CA HIS A 203 59.78 -17.09 -5.88
C HIS A 203 60.65 -17.36 -7.12
N GLN A 204 60.42 -18.47 -7.84
CA GLN A 204 61.21 -18.85 -9.02
C GLN A 204 60.75 -18.22 -10.36
N LEU A 205 59.66 -17.45 -10.40
CA LEU A 205 59.07 -16.97 -11.66
C LEU A 205 59.39 -15.50 -12.02
N LEU A 206 60.24 -14.81 -11.25
CA LEU A 206 60.63 -13.43 -11.54
C LEU A 206 62.14 -13.29 -11.79
N LEU A 207 62.60 -13.86 -12.90
CA LEU A 207 63.80 -13.36 -13.57
C LEU A 207 63.50 -13.16 -15.06
N PRO A 208 63.66 -11.94 -15.62
CA PRO A 208 63.45 -11.71 -17.03
C PRO A 208 64.62 -12.31 -17.82
N THR A 209 64.32 -13.24 -18.72
CA THR A 209 65.28 -13.73 -19.71
C THR A 209 65.56 -12.61 -20.71
N MET A 210 66.86 -12.33 -20.94
CA MET A 210 67.38 -11.42 -21.96
C MET A 210 67.02 -11.85 -23.38
#